data_AF-A0A8G2BMV2-F1
#
_entry.id   AF-A0A8G2BMV2-F1
#
_cell.length_a   1.000
_cell.length_b   1.000
_cell.length_c   1.000
_cell.angle_alpha   90.00
_cell.angle_beta   90.00
_cell.angle_gamma   90.00
#
_symmetry.space_group_name_H-M   'P 1'
#
loop_
_entity.id
_entity.type
_entity.pdbx_description
1 polymer ?
#
loop_
_entity_poly.entity_id
_entity_poly.type
_entity_poly.pdbx_seq_one_letter_code
_entity_poly.pdbx_strand_id
1 'polypeptide(L)' 'MDRVCPVRGCGAPLRKGHAMCRECWSRTSTFHRRNVSQRWRQVQNTPVAERLHAINRYRGALALAVSDSEMRR' A
#
# COMPACT_ATOMS: atom_id res chain seq x y z
N MET A 1 16.84 6.14 0.17
CA MET A 1 16.04 5.52 -0.91
C MET A 1 14.68 6.16 -0.89
N ASP A 2 14.49 7.16 -1.75
CA ASP A 2 13.18 7.72 -2.02
C ASP A 2 12.30 6.63 -2.64
N ARG A 3 11.18 6.35 -1.99
CA ARG A 3 10.19 5.40 -2.51
C ARG A 3 9.30 6.18 -3.47
N VAL A 4 8.99 5.63 -4.63
CA VAL A 4 8.06 6.23 -5.59
C VAL A 4 6.69 5.57 -5.50
N CYS A 5 5.65 6.27 -5.93
CA CYS A 5 4.29 5.74 -5.97
C CYS A 5 4.25 4.49 -6.85
N PRO A 6 3.69 3.36 -6.37
CA PRO A 6 3.70 2.09 -7.10
C PRO A 6 2.72 2.04 -8.27
N VAL A 7 1.82 3.03 -8.41
CA VAL A 7 0.88 3.12 -9.54
C VAL A 7 1.64 3.42 -10.83
N ARG A 8 1.40 2.62 -11.87
CA ARG A 8 2.14 2.72 -13.14
C ARG A 8 1.98 4.12 -13.74
N GLY A 9 3.10 4.76 -14.07
CA GLY A 9 3.13 6.09 -14.67
C GLY A 9 2.88 7.26 -13.71
N CYS A 10 2.69 7.03 -12.40
CA CYS A 10 2.56 8.12 -11.43
C CYS A 10 3.91 8.76 -11.09
N GLY A 11 4.91 7.96 -10.69
CA GLY A 11 6.27 8.44 -10.38
C GLY A 11 6.39 9.38 -9.18
N ALA A 12 5.29 9.77 -8.53
CA ALA A 12 5.32 10.74 -7.42
C ALA A 12 6.13 10.21 -6.22
N PRO A 13 6.95 11.04 -5.56
CA PRO A 13 7.71 10.64 -4.39
C PRO A 13 6.79 10.31 -3.21
N LEU A 14 7.12 9.24 -2.48
CA LEU A 14 6.43 8.81 -1.27
C LEU A 14 7.14 9.32 -0.03
N ARG A 15 6.35 9.91 0.87
CA ARG A 15 6.79 10.21 2.23
C ARG A 15 6.99 8.91 3.01
N LYS A 16 7.88 8.94 4.01
CA LYS A 16 8.14 7.80 4.91
C LYS A 16 6.83 7.29 5.52
N GLY A 17 6.60 5.98 5.43
CA GLY A 17 5.42 5.32 5.99
C GLY A 17 4.17 5.36 5.09
N HIS A 18 4.20 6.02 3.93
CA HIS A 18 3.09 5.97 2.97
C HIS A 18 3.25 4.82 1.98
N ALA A 19 2.12 4.19 1.64
CA ALA A 19 2.05 3.11 0.67
C ALA A 19 1.89 3.63 -0.77
N MET A 20 1.22 4.78 -0.95
CA MET A 20 0.89 5.41 -2.22
C MET A 20 0.90 6.94 -2.07
N CYS A 21 1.01 7.68 -3.18
CA CYS A 21 0.91 9.13 -3.13
C CYS A 21 -0.53 9.54 -2.78
N ARG A 22 -0.70 10.78 -2.28
CA ARG A 22 -2.01 11.29 -1.82
C ARG A 22 -3.08 11.18 -2.90
N GLU A 23 -2.74 11.50 -4.14
CA GLU A 23 -3.66 11.50 -5.26
C GLU A 23 -4.14 10.08 -5.60
N CYS A 24 -3.24 9.16 -5.93
CA CYS A 24 -3.61 7.78 -6.21
C CYS A 24 -4.34 7.14 -5.03
N TRP A 25 -3.93 7.44 -3.79
CA TRP A 25 -4.61 6.97 -2.59
C TRP A 25 -6.04 7.51 -2.47
N SER A 26 -6.30 8.77 -2.85
CA SER A 26 -7.66 9.32 -2.83
C SER A 26 -8.60 8.66 -3.85
N ARG A 27 -8.05 8.17 -4.97
CA ARG A 27 -8.79 7.43 -6.01
C ARG A 27 -9.08 5.99 -5.61
N THR A 28 -8.19 5.37 -4.82
CA THR A 28 -8.40 4.02 -4.30
C THR A 28 -9.65 3.96 -3.42
N SER A 29 -10.45 2.91 -3.62
CA SER A 29 -11.68 2.66 -2.88
C SER A 29 -11.43 2.58 -1.38
N THR A 30 -12.43 3.00 -0.60
CA THR A 30 -12.37 2.93 0.87
C THR A 30 -12.12 1.51 1.38
N PHE A 31 -12.61 0.49 0.67
CA PHE A 31 -12.36 -0.91 1.00
C PHE A 31 -10.87 -1.25 0.92
N HIS A 32 -10.22 -0.99 -0.23
CA HIS A 32 -8.80 -1.29 -0.41
C HIS A 32 -7.90 -0.47 0.52
N ARG A 33 -8.24 0.82 0.73
CA ARG A 33 -7.52 1.67 1.69
C ARG A 33 -7.55 1.09 3.10
N ARG A 34 -8.71 0.65 3.57
CA ARG A 34 -8.87 0.03 4.90
C ARG A 34 -8.08 -1.27 4.99
N ASN A 35 -8.13 -2.12 3.96
CA ASN A 35 -7.40 -3.38 3.93
C ASN A 35 -5.88 -3.16 4.03
N VAL A 36 -5.31 -2.28 3.18
CA VAL A 36 -3.86 -1.95 3.23
C VAL A 36 -3.45 -1.45 4.62
N SER A 37 -4.19 -0.48 5.19
CA SER A 37 -3.91 0.05 6.53
C SER A 37 -4.02 -1.00 7.64
N GLN A 38 -4.98 -1.92 7.54
CA GLN A 38 -5.12 -3.02 8.49
C GLN A 38 -3.94 -3.99 8.40
N ARG A 39 -3.55 -4.42 7.19
CA ARG A 39 -2.41 -5.32 6.99
C ARG A 39 -1.10 -4.69 7.40
N TRP A 40 -0.92 -3.39 7.15
CA TRP A 40 0.26 -2.67 7.61
C TRP A 40 0.37 -2.67 9.14
N ARG A 41 -0.75 -2.40 9.85
CA ARG A 41 -0.77 -2.51 11.33
C ARG A 41 -0.44 -3.91 11.81
N GLN A 42 -0.94 -4.95 11.15
CA GLN A 42 -0.56 -6.34 11.46
C GLN A 42 0.95 -6.56 11.33
N VAL A 43 1.56 -6.10 10.23
CA VAL A 43 3.03 -6.18 10.05
C VAL A 43 3.79 -5.52 11.20
N GLN A 44 3.37 -4.33 11.63
CA GLN A 44 4.03 -3.62 12.73
C GLN A 44 3.91 -4.36 14.07
N ASN A 45 2.78 -5.00 14.32
CA ASN A 45 2.48 -5.69 15.57
C ASN A 45 2.96 -7.15 15.61
N THR A 46 3.25 -7.77 14.47
CA THR A 46 3.80 -9.14 14.42
C THR A 46 5.29 -9.12 14.78
N PRO A 47 5.76 -10.01 15.68
CA PRO A 47 7.17 -10.19 15.98
C PRO A 47 8.00 -10.44 14.72
N VAL A 48 9.24 -9.95 14.69
CA VAL A 48 10.09 -10.00 13.48
C VAL A 48 10.25 -11.44 12.95
N ALA A 49 10.39 -12.42 13.84
CA ALA A 49 10.52 -13.84 13.51
C ALA A 49 9.34 -14.39 12.68
N GLU A 50 8.14 -13.83 12.83
CA GLU A 50 6.90 -14.30 12.17
C GLU A 50 6.40 -13.32 11.10
N ARG A 51 7.11 -12.20 10.89
CA ARG A 51 6.62 -11.05 10.11
C ARG A 51 6.54 -11.30 8.61
N LEU A 52 7.26 -12.31 8.08
CA LEU A 52 7.28 -12.62 6.65
C LEU A 52 5.88 -12.86 6.08
N HIS A 53 5.05 -13.64 6.78
CA HIS A 53 3.69 -13.92 6.31
C HIS A 53 2.80 -12.67 6.37
N ALA A 54 2.96 -11.82 7.40
CA ALA A 54 2.25 -10.54 7.48
C ALA A 54 2.66 -9.59 6.33
N ILE A 55 3.95 -9.54 5.99
CA ILE A 55 4.48 -8.72 4.89
C ILE A 55 3.89 -9.17 3.56
N ASN A 56 3.83 -10.47 3.29
CA ASN A 56 3.26 -10.99 2.04
C ASN A 56 1.78 -10.64 1.91
N ARG A 57 1.00 -10.74 3.00
CA ARG A 57 -0.41 -10.29 3.01
C ARG A 57 -0.55 -8.79 2.77
N TYR A 58 0.33 -7.97 3.36
CA TYR A 58 0.38 -6.53 3.11
C TYR A 58 0.70 -6.21 1.64
N ARG A 59 1.70 -6.89 1.05
CA ARG A 59 2.07 -6.73 -0.37
C ARG A 59 0.91 -7.08 -1.30
N GLY A 60 0.16 -8.15 -1.03
CA GLY A 60 -1.03 -8.51 -1.79
C GLY A 60 -2.13 -7.44 -1.69
N ALA A 61 -2.40 -6.93 -0.48
CA ALA A 61 -3.37 -5.85 -0.30
C ALA A 61 -2.95 -4.56 -1.04
N LEU A 62 -1.65 -4.25 -1.04
CA LEU A 62 -1.11 -3.10 -1.77
C LEU A 62 -1.25 -3.27 -3.28
N ALA A 63 -0.97 -4.45 -3.83
CA ALA A 63 -1.14 -4.72 -5.25
C ALA A 63 -2.60 -4.50 -5.71
N LEU A 64 -3.58 -4.98 -4.93
CA LEU A 64 -5.00 -4.75 -5.22
C LEU A 64 -5.38 -3.27 -5.17
N ALA A 65 -4.84 -2.52 -4.18
CA ALA A 65 -5.08 -1.08 -4.07
C ALA A 65 -4.49 -0.29 -5.24
N VAL A 66 -3.34 -0.73 -5.77
CA VAL A 66 -2.71 -0.17 -6.96
C VAL A 66 -3.60 -0.41 -8.19
N SER A 67 -4.01 -1.65 -8.43
CA SER A 67 -4.90 -1.99 -9.56
C SER A 67 -6.23 -1.24 -9.51
N ASP A 68 -6.86 -1.11 -8.34
CA ASP A 68 -8.10 -0.31 -8.20
C ASP A 68 -7.87 1.19 -8.47
N SER A 69 -6.72 1.74 -8.09
CA SER A 69 -6.36 3.12 -8.43
C SER A 69 -6.17 3.31 -9.94
N GLU A 70 -5.56 2.33 -10.60
CA GLU A 70 -5.32 2.34 -12.06
C GLU A 70 -6.62 2.25 -12.86
N MET A 71 -7.58 1.42 -12.44
CA MET A 71 -8.88 1.31 -13.09
C MET A 71 -9.74 2.58 -12.97
N ARG A 72 -9.46 3.42 -11.97
CA ARG A 72 -10.18 4.67 -11.69
C ARG A 72 -9.40 5.91 -12.18
N ARG A 73 -8.39 5.73 -13.02
CA ARG A 73 -7.56 6.81 -13.56
C ARG A 73 -8.27 7.56 -14.67
#